data_AF-Q51961-F1
#
_entry.id   AF-Q51961-F1
#
_cell.length_a   1.000
_cell.length_b   1.000
_cell.length_c   1.000
_cell.angle_alpha   90.00
_cell.angle_beta   90.00
_cell.angle_gamma   90.00
#
_symmetry.space_group_name_H-M   'P 1'
#
loop_
_entity.id
_entity.type
_entity.pdbx_description
1 polymer ?
#
loop_
_entity_poly.entity_id
_entity_poly.type
_entity_poly.pdbx_seq_one_letter_code
_entity_poly.pdbx_strand_id
1 'polypeptide(L)'
;MSLRHAGEKNGQLLSTGAGAAALGSPVNCVAWLANTLGRFGIPLKAGEVILSGSLVPLEPVKAGDFMRVEIGGIGSASVRFT
;
A
#
# COMPACT_ATOMS: atom_id res chain seq x y z
N MET A 1 12.20 -7.92 7.68
CA MET A 1 11.47 -8.85 6.79
C MET A 1 11.16 -8.10 5.51
N SER A 2 11.62 -8.56 4.34
CA SER A 2 11.32 -7.89 3.07
C SER A 2 9.99 -8.41 2.52
N LEU A 3 8.93 -7.61 2.61
CA LEU A 3 7.65 -7.90 1.96
C LEU A 3 7.83 -7.73 0.46
N ARG A 4 7.79 -8.82 -0.31
CA ARG A 4 7.80 -8.73 -1.77
C ARG A 4 6.42 -8.37 -2.27
N HIS A 5 6.33 -7.55 -3.31
CA HIS A 5 5.06 -7.27 -3.97
C HIS A 5 5.19 -7.35 -5.49
N ALA A 6 4.07 -7.59 -6.16
CA ALA A 6 3.89 -7.48 -7.60
C ALA A 6 2.58 -6.76 -7.88
N GLY A 7 2.62 -5.73 -8.72
CA GLY A 7 1.45 -4.98 -9.17
C GLY A 7 1.25 -5.13 -10.68
N GLU A 8 0.01 -5.32 -11.12
CA GLU A 8 -0.37 -5.57 -12.50
C GLU A 8 -1.54 -4.70 -12.94
N LYS A 9 -1.55 -4.32 -14.22
CA LYS A 9 -2.68 -3.70 -14.93
C LYS A 9 -2.99 -4.50 -16.17
N ASN A 10 -4.23 -4.98 -16.29
CA ASN A 10 -4.70 -5.77 -17.42
C ASN A 10 -3.78 -6.99 -17.72
N GLY A 11 -3.25 -7.61 -16.66
CA GLY A 11 -2.30 -8.74 -16.75
C GLY A 11 -0.87 -8.35 -17.12
N GLN A 12 -0.58 -7.06 -17.30
CA GLN A 12 0.78 -6.55 -17.53
C GLN A 12 1.41 -6.11 -16.20
N LEU A 13 2.61 -6.61 -15.92
CA LEU A 13 3.36 -6.24 -14.74
C LEU A 13 3.74 -4.76 -14.78
N LEU A 14 3.26 -3.99 -13.80
CA LEU A 14 3.61 -2.59 -13.61
C LEU A 14 4.88 -2.44 -12.77
N SER A 15 4.96 -3.19 -11.67
CA SER A 15 6.05 -3.05 -10.71
C SER A 15 6.21 -4.28 -9.84
N THR A 16 7.45 -4.51 -9.41
CA THR A 16 7.79 -5.42 -8.33
C THR A 16 8.78 -4.75 -7.40
N GLY A 17 8.78 -5.14 -6.13
CA GLY A 17 9.76 -4.61 -5.20
C GLY A 17 9.66 -5.21 -3.81
N ALA A 18 10.57 -4.79 -2.94
CA ALA A 18 10.46 -5.01 -1.51
C ALA A 18 9.74 -3.80 -0.88
N GLY A 19 8.88 -4.01 0.11
CA GLY A 19 8.06 -2.99 0.80
C GLY A 19 8.83 -1.90 1.55
N ALA A 20 10.12 -1.73 1.26
CA ALA A 20 10.97 -0.63 1.68
C ALA A 20 10.55 0.72 1.07
N ALA A 21 9.70 0.73 0.05
CA ALA A 21 9.11 1.96 -0.52
C ALA A 21 8.30 2.78 0.51
N ALA A 22 7.84 2.15 1.59
CA ALA A 22 7.14 2.78 2.72
C ALA A 22 8.11 3.05 3.89
N LEU A 23 8.98 4.08 3.78
CA LEU A 23 9.95 4.44 4.84
C LEU A 23 10.80 3.27 5.36
N GLY A 24 11.21 2.36 4.47
CA GLY A 24 11.96 1.15 4.81
C GLY A 24 11.12 0.00 5.38
N SER A 25 9.95 0.29 5.99
CA SER A 25 9.00 -0.72 6.46
C SER A 25 7.62 -0.09 6.75
N PRO A 26 6.49 -0.73 6.38
CA PRO A 26 5.13 -0.23 6.66
C PRO A 26 4.88 0.19 8.11
N VAL A 27 5.48 -0.51 9.08
CA VAL A 27 5.31 -0.19 10.52
C VAL A 27 5.94 1.14 10.90
N ASN A 28 7.01 1.56 10.21
CA ASN A 28 7.64 2.86 10.44
C ASN A 28 6.69 4.00 10.03
N CYS A 29 5.94 3.82 8.93
CA CYS A 29 4.93 4.79 8.52
C CYS A 29 3.81 4.93 9.57
N VAL A 30 3.35 3.83 10.15
CA VAL A 30 2.32 3.85 11.20
C VAL A 30 2.83 4.58 12.44
N ALA A 31 4.05 4.24 12.91
CA ALA A 31 4.66 4.91 14.05
C ALA A 31 4.88 6.40 13.81
N TRP A 32 5.37 6.78 12.63
CA TRP A 32 5.53 8.17 12.24
C TRP A 32 4.21 8.94 12.22
N LEU A 33 3.14 8.33 11.66
CA LEU A 33 1.81 8.94 11.61
C LEU A 33 1.26 9.17 13.02
N ALA A 34 1.32 8.16 13.89
CA ALA A 34 0.87 8.24 15.27
C ALA A 34 1.58 9.37 16.03
N ASN A 35 2.92 9.44 15.92
CA ASN A 35 3.72 10.47 16.59
C ASN A 35 3.43 11.87 16.04
N THR A 36 3.18 11.99 14.74
CA THR A 36 2.88 13.28 14.09
C THR A 36 1.51 13.78 14.53
N LEU A 37 0.47 12.95 14.44
CA LEU A 37 -0.88 13.33 14.87
C LEU A 37 -0.98 13.58 16.38
N GLY A 38 -0.22 12.84 17.18
CA GLY A 38 -0.13 13.05 18.63
C GLY A 38 0.34 14.46 19.02
N ARG A 39 1.22 15.10 18.23
CA ARG A 39 1.65 16.50 18.44
C ARG A 39 0.52 17.51 18.24
N PHE A 40 -0.52 17.14 17.51
CA PHE A 40 -1.73 17.95 17.30
C PHE A 40 -2.88 17.54 18.24
N GLY A 41 -2.65 16.63 19.18
CA GLY A 41 -3.69 16.12 20.07
C GLY A 41 -4.72 15.21 19.37
N ILE A 42 -4.36 14.63 18.22
CA ILE A 42 -5.23 13.74 17.45
C ILE A 42 -4.76 12.29 17.67
N PRO A 43 -5.44 11.50 18.52
CA PRO A 43 -5.07 10.11 18.73
C PRO A 43 -5.59 9.21 17.60
N LEU A 44 -4.82 8.18 17.27
CA LEU A 44 -5.34 7.03 16.51
C LEU A 44 -6.17 6.15 17.44
N LYS A 45 -7.32 5.70 16.95
CA LYS A 45 -8.28 4.90 17.74
C LYS A 45 -8.16 3.42 17.41
N ALA A 46 -8.48 2.59 18.40
CA ALA A 46 -8.58 1.15 18.19
C ALA A 46 -9.61 0.84 17.09
N GLY A 47 -9.23 -0.02 16.15
CA GLY A 47 -10.07 -0.41 15.01
C GLY A 47 -9.92 0.45 13.76
N GLU A 48 -9.13 1.53 13.80
CA GLU A 48 -8.86 2.32 12.59
C GLU A 48 -7.95 1.57 11.60
N VAL A 49 -8.25 1.73 10.30
CA VAL A 49 -7.45 1.16 9.22
C VAL A 49 -6.50 2.23 8.69
N ILE A 50 -5.21 1.92 8.67
CA ILE A 50 -4.15 2.84 8.23
C ILE A 50 -3.52 2.31 6.94
N LEU A 51 -3.54 3.16 5.90
CA LEU A 51 -2.82 2.89 4.66
C LEU A 51 -1.38 3.41 4.80
N SER A 52 -0.43 2.50 4.95
CA SER A 52 0.98 2.79 5.27
C SER A 52 1.81 3.37 4.10
N GLY A 53 1.17 3.78 3.01
CA GLY A 53 1.82 4.26 1.78
C GLY A 53 1.78 3.26 0.62
N SER A 54 2.09 3.75 -0.58
CA SER A 54 2.05 2.94 -1.81
C SER A 54 3.25 2.01 -1.93
N LEU A 55 3.01 0.79 -2.39
CA LEU A 55 4.06 -0.17 -2.77
C LEU A 55 4.42 -0.05 -4.25
N VAL A 56 3.48 0.41 -5.08
CA VAL A 56 3.62 0.53 -6.53
C VAL A 56 3.60 1.99 -6.97
N PRO A 57 4.15 2.34 -8.14
CA PRO A 57 3.92 3.65 -8.75
C PRO A 57 2.42 3.93 -8.90
N LEU A 58 2.03 5.20 -8.82
CA LEU A 58 0.67 5.62 -9.14
C LEU A 58 0.45 5.45 -10.65
N GLU A 59 -0.52 4.62 -11.01
CA GLU A 59 -0.84 4.29 -12.40
C GLU A 59 -2.23 4.85 -12.76
N PRO A 60 -2.35 5.63 -13.85
CA PRO A 60 -3.65 6.09 -14.33
C PRO A 60 -4.57 4.92 -14.68
N VAL A 61 -5.85 5.01 -14.32
CA VAL A 61 -6.86 4.00 -14.64
C VAL A 61 -7.96 4.59 -15.51
N LYS A 62 -8.54 3.77 -16.37
CA LYS A 62 -9.68 4.08 -17.23
C LYS A 62 -10.80 3.05 -17.01
N ALA A 63 -12.02 3.39 -17.41
CA ALA A 63 -13.12 2.43 -17.41
C ALA A 63 -12.74 1.17 -18.20
N GLY A 64 -13.00 -0.01 -17.62
CA GLY A 64 -12.60 -1.31 -18.14
C GLY A 64 -11.28 -1.85 -17.59
N ASP A 65 -10.42 -1.01 -17.01
CA ASP A 65 -9.12 -1.47 -16.48
C ASP A 65 -9.30 -2.43 -15.29
N PHE A 66 -8.42 -3.42 -15.22
CA PHE A 66 -8.28 -4.35 -14.10
C PHE A 66 -6.92 -4.17 -13.45
N MET A 67 -6.90 -3.92 -12.14
CA MET A 67 -5.69 -3.78 -11.35
C MET A 67 -5.60 -4.94 -10.34
N ARG A 68 -4.40 -5.48 -10.16
CA ARG A 68 -4.13 -6.51 -9.16
C ARG A 68 -2.82 -6.21 -8.44
N VAL A 69 -2.80 -6.46 -7.14
CA VAL A 69 -1.58 -6.44 -6.33
C VAL A 69 -1.48 -7.74 -5.53
N GLU A 70 -0.28 -8.30 -5.47
CA GLU A 70 0.06 -9.42 -4.60
C GLU A 70 1.18 -8.98 -3.66
N ILE A 71 1.04 -9.33 -2.39
CA ILE A 71 2.04 -9.10 -1.35
C ILE A 71 2.38 -10.44 -0.72
N GLY A 72 3.62 -10.88 -0.92
CA GLY A 72 4.12 -12.16 -0.45
C GLY A 72 3.97 -12.32 1.06
N GLY A 73 3.33 -13.41 1.47
CA GLY A 73 3.06 -13.72 2.88
C GLY A 73 1.87 -12.99 3.50
N ILE A 74 1.17 -12.12 2.76
CA ILE A 74 -0.04 -11.42 3.22
C ILE A 74 -1.25 -11.83 2.39
N GLY A 75 -1.15 -11.76 1.06
CA GLY A 75 -2.26 -12.09 0.16
C GLY A 75 -2.28 -11.21 -1.08
N SER A 76 -3.46 -11.13 -1.72
CA SER A 76 -3.65 -10.31 -2.91
C SER A 76 -4.95 -9.52 -2.85
N ALA A 77 -5.01 -8.43 -3.61
CA ALA A 77 -6.20 -7.61 -3.80
C ALA A 77 -6.33 -7.25 -5.28
N SER A 78 -7.55 -7.10 -5.77
CA SER A 78 -7.81 -6.68 -7.15
C SER A 78 -9.07 -5.84 -7.25
N VAL A 79 -9.15 -5.04 -8.33
CA VAL A 79 -10.28 -4.18 -8.62
C VAL A 79 -10.45 -4.06 -10.14
N ARG A 80 -11.71 -4.03 -10.59
CA ARG A 80 -12.07 -3.68 -11.98
C ARG A 80 -12.81 -2.34 -11.97
N PHE A 81 -12.33 -1.42 -12.77
CA PHE A 81 -12.94 -0.10 -12.95
C PHE A 81 -14.03 -0.19 -14.00
N THR A 82 -15.20 0.39 -13.72
CA THR A 82 -16.38 0.42 -14.60
C THR A 82 -16.78 1.85 -14.91
#